data_AF-A0A351EQ17-F1
#
_entry.id   AF-A0A351EQ17-F1
#
_cell.length_a   1.000
_cell.length_b   1.000
_cell.length_c   1.000
_cell.angle_alpha   90.00
_cell.angle_beta   90.00
_cell.angle_gamma   90.00
#
_symmetry.space_group_name_H-M   'P 1'
#
loop_
_entity.id
_entity.type
_entity.pdbx_description
1 polymer ?
#
loop_
_entity_poly.entity_id
_entity_poly.type
_entity_poly.pdbx_seq_one_letter_code
_entity_poly.pdbx_strand_id
1 'polypeptide(L)'
;MFEDARGLRLTTTSADAAAAFDAAVTDYLDYRSSAFGQLKTALTADPEFVMALCFRACFFQMMETTAVRPKVQGWLDDMQPLLADVTERERSHVQAVQAWVDGDIIGATSTWEMILAEHPLDIVALKLHHYLTFWTGRSQALRAVTAGVLPAWDPSIPGYASVLGMHAFALEETGNHIGAEAIGREAVERNPNDLWAIHSVAHVLETQGRSAEGVAWLDYPTDAWDDRNPFRAHVWWHAALFNAAQANYDKVLSLYDTEISSVNTAQNADVQNLASL
;
A
#
# COMPACT_ATOMS: atom_id res chain seq x y z
N MET A 1 -0.78 24.33 12.11
CA MET A 1 -0.66 23.78 10.75
C MET A 1 0.79 23.42 10.56
N PHE A 2 1.03 22.18 10.15
CA PHE A 2 2.35 21.65 9.82
C PHE A 2 2.33 21.21 8.35
N GLU A 3 3.47 20.77 7.84
CA GLU A 3 3.57 20.12 6.54
C GLU A 3 4.06 18.69 6.77
N ASP A 4 3.60 17.78 5.92
CA ASP A 4 4.13 16.42 5.84
C ASP A 4 5.52 16.41 5.18
N ALA A 5 6.16 15.24 5.12
CA ALA A 5 7.48 15.06 4.54
C ALA A 5 7.57 15.43 3.03
N ARG A 6 6.45 15.71 2.37
CA ARG A 6 6.32 16.06 0.94
C ARG A 6 5.83 17.51 0.74
N GLY A 7 5.78 18.30 1.81
CA GLY A 7 5.38 19.70 1.79
C GLY A 7 3.88 19.93 1.71
N LEU A 8 3.05 18.92 1.99
CA LEU A 8 1.60 19.06 1.95
C LEU A 8 1.06 19.44 3.34
N ARG A 9 0.17 20.43 3.38
CA ARG A 9 -0.36 20.98 4.64
C ARG A 9 -1.18 19.96 5.42
N LEU A 10 -0.89 19.85 6.71
CA LEU A 10 -1.62 19.06 7.69
C LEU A 10 -2.31 20.00 8.69
N THR A 11 -3.63 19.86 8.80
CA THR A 11 -4.44 20.58 9.80
C THR A 11 -4.32 19.88 11.15
N THR A 12 -3.22 20.19 11.83
CA THR A 12 -2.98 19.87 13.24
C THR A 12 -2.21 21.02 13.90
N THR A 13 -2.37 21.15 15.22
CA THR A 13 -1.58 22.07 16.06
C THR A 13 -0.46 21.36 16.81
N SER A 14 -0.38 20.03 16.69
CA SER A 14 0.62 19.20 17.37
C SER A 14 1.73 18.75 16.41
N ALA A 15 2.96 19.19 16.68
CA ALA A 15 4.14 18.74 15.93
C ALA A 15 4.34 17.23 16.06
N ASP A 16 4.09 16.68 17.26
CA ASP A 16 4.18 15.25 17.54
C ASP A 16 3.16 14.45 16.74
N ALA A 17 1.94 14.98 16.57
CA ALA A 17 0.92 14.34 15.74
C ALA A 17 1.29 14.31 14.26
N ALA A 18 1.82 15.42 13.73
CA ALA A 18 2.30 15.49 12.35
C ALA A 18 3.46 14.51 12.09
N ALA A 19 4.46 14.49 12.98
CA ALA A 19 5.60 13.57 12.86
C ALA A 19 5.20 12.09 12.98
N ALA A 20 4.29 11.76 13.89
CA ALA A 20 3.79 10.39 14.04
C ALA A 20 2.94 9.95 12.84
N PHE A 21 2.19 10.87 12.21
CA PHE A 21 1.45 10.58 10.97
C PHE A 21 2.39 10.33 9.79
N ASP A 22 3.44 11.14 9.62
CA ASP A 22 4.48 10.89 8.60
C ASP A 22 5.17 9.53 8.80
N ALA A 23 5.47 9.17 10.05
CA ALA A 23 5.99 7.85 10.39
C ALA A 23 4.99 6.74 10.05
N ALA A 24 3.70 6.92 10.33
CA ALA A 24 2.66 5.96 9.97
C ALA A 24 2.54 5.76 8.46
N VAL A 25 2.62 6.83 7.67
CA VAL A 25 2.61 6.76 6.19
C VAL A 25 3.85 6.04 5.68
N THR A 26 5.03 6.35 6.23
CA THR A 26 6.29 5.68 5.86
C THR A 26 6.22 4.18 6.17
N ASP A 27 5.81 3.82 7.38
CA ASP A 27 5.65 2.44 7.80
C ASP A 27 4.61 1.71 6.94
N TYR A 28 3.52 2.37 6.56
CA TYR A 28 2.51 1.79 5.69
C TYR A 28 3.04 1.49 4.29
N LEU A 29 3.83 2.39 3.70
CA LEU A 29 4.46 2.19 2.38
C LEU A 29 5.45 1.02 2.40
N ASP A 30 6.18 0.85 3.50
CA ASP A 30 7.10 -0.26 3.73
C ASP A 30 6.43 -1.53 4.26
N TYR A 31 5.08 -1.57 4.32
CA TYR A 31 4.31 -2.71 4.84
C TYR A 31 4.67 -3.09 6.28
N ARG A 32 5.20 -2.17 7.10
CA ARG A 32 5.53 -2.42 8.50
C ARG A 32 4.28 -2.60 9.35
N SER A 33 4.32 -3.57 10.26
CA SER A 33 3.27 -3.82 11.26
C SER A 33 3.11 -2.66 12.26
N SER A 34 4.13 -1.81 12.41
CA SER A 34 4.14 -0.63 13.28
C SER A 34 3.28 0.54 12.79
N ALA A 35 2.84 0.55 11.52
CA ALA A 35 2.11 1.67 10.92
C ALA A 35 0.87 2.08 11.75
N PHE A 36 0.07 1.10 12.18
CA PHE A 36 -1.11 1.36 13.02
C PHE A 36 -0.74 1.87 14.42
N GLY A 37 0.40 1.43 14.96
CA GLY A 37 0.94 1.94 16.22
C GLY A 37 1.31 3.42 16.12
N GLN A 38 2.00 3.82 15.05
CA GLN A 38 2.33 5.23 14.78
C GLN A 38 1.07 6.08 14.61
N LEU A 39 0.07 5.55 13.92
CA LEU A 39 -1.21 6.22 13.74
C LEU A 39 -1.94 6.45 15.07
N LYS A 40 -1.87 5.49 15.99
CA LYS A 40 -2.40 5.65 17.35
C LYS A 40 -1.63 6.72 18.13
N THR A 41 -0.31 6.81 17.96
CA THR A 41 0.51 7.88 18.56
C THR A 41 0.05 9.25 18.05
N ALA A 42 -0.16 9.40 16.74
CA ALA A 42 -0.65 10.65 16.15
C ALA A 42 -2.00 11.08 16.76
N LEU A 43 -2.95 10.16 16.85
CA LEU A 43 -4.28 10.41 17.43
C LEU A 43 -4.28 10.60 18.95
N THR A 44 -3.24 10.15 19.65
CA THR A 44 -3.06 10.43 21.08
C THR A 44 -2.56 11.86 21.28
N ALA A 45 -1.67 12.32 20.39
CA ALA A 45 -1.12 13.67 20.42
C ALA A 45 -2.12 14.73 19.92
N ASP A 46 -3.00 14.37 18.99
CA ASP A 46 -4.09 15.21 18.49
C ASP A 46 -5.31 14.35 18.11
N PRO A 47 -6.31 14.23 18.99
CA PRO A 47 -7.51 13.42 18.75
C PRO A 47 -8.40 13.92 17.60
N GLU A 48 -8.28 15.19 17.21
CA GLU A 48 -9.07 15.82 16.15
C GLU A 48 -8.31 15.91 14.82
N PHE A 49 -7.13 15.29 14.72
CA PHE A 49 -6.33 15.30 13.50
C PHE A 49 -7.00 14.49 12.38
N VAL A 50 -7.74 15.19 11.50
CA VAL A 50 -8.62 14.61 10.48
C VAL A 50 -7.90 13.66 9.54
N MET A 51 -6.69 13.97 9.07
CA MET A 51 -5.95 13.04 8.20
C MET A 51 -5.59 11.72 8.90
N ALA A 52 -5.21 11.77 10.18
CA ALA A 52 -4.95 10.55 10.94
C ALA A 52 -6.24 9.75 11.22
N LEU A 53 -7.36 10.43 11.49
CA LEU A 53 -8.67 9.77 11.65
C LEU A 53 -9.14 9.13 10.33
N CYS A 54 -8.98 9.83 9.22
CA CYS A 54 -9.28 9.36 7.87
C CYS A 54 -8.43 8.14 7.51
N PHE A 55 -7.13 8.20 7.77
CA PHE A 55 -6.23 7.08 7.48
C PHE A 55 -6.55 5.86 8.36
N ARG A 56 -7.00 6.06 9.61
CA ARG A 56 -7.50 4.99 10.48
C ARG A 56 -8.75 4.32 9.89
N ALA A 57 -9.67 5.10 9.33
CA ALA A 57 -10.83 4.57 8.64
C ALA A 57 -10.42 3.70 7.44
N CYS A 58 -9.43 4.13 6.65
CA CYS A 58 -8.88 3.31 5.55
C CYS A 58 -8.31 1.97 6.05
N PHE A 59 -7.49 1.97 7.11
CA PHE A 59 -6.93 0.72 7.66
C PHE A 59 -8.01 -0.31 8.02
N PHE A 60 -9.10 0.14 8.63
CA PHE A 60 -10.21 -0.75 8.98
C PHE A 60 -10.96 -1.22 7.74
N GLN A 61 -11.16 -0.36 6.76
CA GLN A 61 -11.82 -0.73 5.51
C GLN A 61 -11.00 -1.75 4.69
N MET A 62 -9.66 -1.69 4.76
CA MET A 62 -8.75 -2.69 4.17
C MET A 62 -8.80 -4.07 4.85
N MET A 63 -9.53 -4.23 5.96
CA MET A 63 -9.77 -5.55 6.55
C MET A 63 -10.81 -6.37 5.77
N GLU A 64 -11.43 -5.78 4.74
CA GLU A 64 -12.31 -6.45 3.77
C GLU A 64 -13.49 -7.21 4.41
N THR A 65 -13.96 -6.73 5.56
CA THR A 65 -15.08 -7.32 6.30
C THR A 65 -16.19 -6.31 6.54
N THR A 66 -17.44 -6.72 6.36
CA THR A 66 -18.60 -5.86 6.65
C THR A 66 -18.73 -5.54 8.13
N ALA A 67 -18.10 -6.32 9.00
CA ALA A 67 -18.13 -6.14 10.45
C ALA A 67 -17.52 -4.80 10.90
N VAL A 68 -16.60 -4.21 10.13
CA VAL A 68 -15.99 -2.92 10.47
C VAL A 68 -16.85 -1.73 10.05
N ARG A 69 -17.80 -1.90 9.11
CA ARG A 69 -18.51 -0.76 8.49
C ARG A 69 -19.23 0.15 9.50
N PRO A 70 -20.01 -0.35 10.48
CA PRO A 70 -20.66 0.54 11.45
C PRO A 70 -19.67 1.37 12.26
N LYS A 71 -18.50 0.80 12.56
CA LYS A 71 -17.44 1.47 13.32
C LYS A 71 -16.75 2.54 12.48
N VAL A 72 -16.46 2.24 11.21
CA VAL A 72 -15.87 3.19 10.27
C VAL A 72 -16.82 4.35 9.99
N GLN A 73 -18.12 4.06 9.77
CA GLN A 73 -19.13 5.09 9.59
C GLN A 73 -19.23 6.01 10.81
N GLY A 74 -19.24 5.46 12.03
CA GLY A 74 -19.24 6.28 13.25
C GLY A 74 -18.06 7.25 13.32
N TRP A 75 -16.86 6.84 12.88
CA TRP A 75 -15.72 7.75 12.80
C TRP A 75 -15.87 8.82 11.71
N LEU A 76 -16.48 8.49 10.57
CA LEU A 76 -16.77 9.46 9.51
C LEU A 76 -17.79 10.51 9.98
N ASP A 77 -18.80 10.09 10.75
CA ASP A 77 -19.78 10.96 11.37
C ASP A 77 -19.13 11.90 12.40
N ASP A 78 -18.24 11.36 13.25
CA ASP A 78 -17.48 12.14 14.24
C ASP A 78 -16.54 13.18 13.60
N MET A 79 -16.07 12.92 12.37
CA MET A 79 -15.21 13.87 11.63
C MET A 79 -15.98 15.02 10.99
N GLN A 80 -17.29 14.88 10.69
CA GLN A 80 -18.09 15.92 10.02
C GLN A 80 -17.95 17.32 10.62
N PRO A 81 -18.09 17.53 11.94
CA PRO A 81 -17.95 18.87 12.53
C PRO A 81 -16.54 19.47 12.36
N LEU A 82 -15.50 18.63 12.25
CA LEU A 82 -14.11 19.06 12.10
C LEU A 82 -13.80 19.55 10.69
N LEU A 83 -14.59 19.14 9.69
CA LEU A 83 -14.30 19.44 8.30
C LEU A 83 -14.38 20.94 7.98
N ALA A 84 -15.07 21.75 8.79
CA ALA A 84 -15.15 23.19 8.54
C ALA A 84 -13.78 23.89 8.55
N ASP A 85 -12.82 23.35 9.30
CA ASP A 85 -11.53 23.99 9.59
C ASP A 85 -10.32 23.34 8.89
N VAL A 86 -10.54 22.30 8.07
CA VAL A 86 -9.48 21.60 7.32
C VAL A 86 -9.34 22.12 5.89
N THR A 87 -8.21 21.77 5.25
CA THR A 87 -7.98 22.07 3.84
C THR A 87 -8.94 21.28 2.93
N GLU A 88 -9.15 21.77 1.71
CA GLU A 88 -10.00 21.06 0.74
C GLU A 88 -9.48 19.66 0.42
N ARG A 89 -8.15 19.50 0.30
CA ARG A 89 -7.48 18.20 0.14
C ARG A 89 -7.88 17.20 1.23
N GLU A 90 -7.82 17.62 2.50
CA GLU A 90 -8.17 16.75 3.64
C GLU A 90 -9.67 16.41 3.64
N ARG A 91 -10.52 17.37 3.28
CA ARG A 91 -11.97 17.14 3.09
C ARG A 91 -12.24 16.12 1.98
N SER A 92 -11.54 16.22 0.85
CA SER A 92 -11.67 15.28 -0.27
C SER A 92 -11.22 13.86 0.12
N HIS A 93 -10.20 13.71 0.97
CA HIS A 93 -9.83 12.39 1.50
C HIS A 93 -10.97 11.76 2.30
N VAL A 94 -11.61 12.52 3.20
CA VAL A 94 -12.77 12.04 3.97
C VAL A 94 -13.94 11.70 3.05
N GLN A 95 -14.20 12.50 2.01
CA GLN A 95 -15.21 12.20 0.99
C GLN A 95 -14.92 10.89 0.25
N ALA A 96 -13.66 10.64 -0.14
CA ALA A 96 -13.26 9.42 -0.82
C ALA A 96 -13.50 8.18 0.07
N VAL A 97 -13.18 8.28 1.37
CA VAL A 97 -13.42 7.20 2.32
C VAL A 97 -14.91 6.97 2.57
N GLN A 98 -15.72 8.03 2.65
CA GLN A 98 -17.18 7.89 2.73
C GLN A 98 -17.74 7.14 1.52
N ALA A 99 -17.36 7.54 0.29
CA ALA A 99 -17.76 6.84 -0.93
C ALA A 99 -17.33 5.36 -0.90
N TRP A 100 -16.13 5.06 -0.40
CA TRP A 100 -15.67 3.69 -0.24
C TRP A 100 -16.51 2.88 0.77
N VAL A 101 -16.88 3.47 1.92
CA VAL A 101 -17.76 2.82 2.91
C VAL A 101 -19.14 2.54 2.33
N ASP A 102 -19.66 3.45 1.51
CA ASP A 102 -20.95 3.30 0.82
C ASP A 102 -20.90 2.29 -0.34
N GLY A 103 -19.71 1.79 -0.69
CA GLY A 103 -19.49 0.84 -1.78
C GLY A 103 -19.34 1.49 -3.16
N ASP A 104 -19.30 2.83 -3.23
CA ASP A 104 -19.00 3.57 -4.45
C ASP A 104 -17.49 3.65 -4.70
N ILE A 105 -16.95 2.54 -5.23
CA ILE A 105 -15.52 2.44 -5.56
C ILE A 105 -15.10 3.45 -6.64
N ILE A 106 -15.99 3.74 -7.59
CA ILE A 106 -15.71 4.69 -8.67
C ILE A 106 -15.64 6.10 -8.10
N GLY A 107 -16.59 6.51 -7.27
CA GLY A 107 -16.56 7.81 -6.59
C GLY A 107 -15.33 7.97 -5.69
N ALA A 108 -14.98 6.94 -4.92
CA ALA A 108 -13.79 6.96 -4.06
C ALA A 108 -12.50 7.17 -4.87
N THR A 109 -12.27 6.34 -5.88
CA THR A 109 -11.08 6.43 -6.73
C THR A 109 -11.04 7.72 -7.55
N SER A 110 -12.16 8.18 -8.09
CA SER A 110 -12.22 9.46 -8.83
C SER A 110 -11.88 10.65 -7.93
N THR A 111 -12.27 10.60 -6.65
CA THR A 111 -11.93 11.65 -5.68
C THR A 111 -10.44 11.70 -5.40
N TRP A 112 -9.77 10.55 -5.22
CA TRP A 112 -8.32 10.52 -5.11
C TRP A 112 -7.61 10.92 -6.40
N GLU A 113 -8.15 10.59 -7.57
CA GLU A 113 -7.63 11.05 -8.87
C GLU A 113 -7.67 12.59 -8.97
N MET A 114 -8.75 13.23 -8.51
CA MET A 114 -8.83 14.70 -8.43
C MET A 114 -7.80 15.29 -7.47
N ILE A 115 -7.61 14.67 -6.29
CA ILE A 115 -6.54 15.08 -5.36
C ILE A 115 -5.18 15.00 -6.06
N LEU A 116 -4.88 13.92 -6.77
CA LEU A 116 -3.59 13.70 -7.42
C LEU A 116 -3.35 14.63 -8.62
N ALA A 117 -4.41 15.11 -9.28
CA ALA A 117 -4.30 16.11 -10.32
C ALA A 117 -3.84 17.48 -9.78
N GLU A 118 -4.27 17.85 -8.57
CA GLU A 118 -3.89 19.11 -7.92
C GLU A 118 -2.65 18.99 -7.03
N HIS A 119 -2.47 17.82 -6.40
CA HIS A 119 -1.44 17.50 -5.44
C HIS A 119 -0.76 16.17 -5.82
N PRO A 120 0.07 16.15 -6.88
CA PRO A 120 0.67 14.90 -7.39
C PRO A 120 1.63 14.23 -6.39
N LEU A 121 2.04 14.94 -5.33
CA LEU A 121 2.86 14.42 -4.24
C LEU A 121 2.05 13.79 -3.09
N ASP A 122 0.71 13.77 -3.17
CA ASP A 122 -0.13 13.15 -2.13
C ASP A 122 -0.03 11.61 -2.21
N ILE A 123 0.99 11.06 -1.55
CA ILE A 123 1.25 9.63 -1.58
C ILE A 123 0.15 8.80 -0.92
N VAL A 124 -0.60 9.40 0.02
CA VAL A 124 -1.72 8.73 0.69
C VAL A 124 -2.83 8.53 -0.34
N ALA A 125 -3.19 9.57 -1.09
CA ALA A 125 -4.18 9.46 -2.17
C ALA A 125 -3.73 8.44 -3.22
N LEU A 126 -2.45 8.49 -3.62
CA LEU A 126 -1.89 7.56 -4.60
C LEU A 126 -1.96 6.11 -4.12
N LYS A 127 -1.53 5.82 -2.89
CA LYS A 127 -1.50 4.46 -2.36
C LYS A 127 -2.90 3.90 -2.11
N LEU A 128 -3.84 4.73 -1.64
CA LEU A 128 -5.24 4.33 -1.44
C LEU A 128 -5.96 4.08 -2.76
N HIS A 129 -5.74 4.95 -3.76
CA HIS A 129 -6.21 4.73 -5.14
C HIS A 129 -5.64 3.44 -5.72
N HIS A 130 -4.33 3.23 -5.58
CA HIS A 130 -3.64 2.05 -6.08
C HIS A 130 -4.21 0.77 -5.45
N TYR A 131 -4.42 0.77 -4.13
CA TYR A 131 -5.05 -0.36 -3.43
C TYR A 131 -6.44 -0.67 -3.99
N LEU A 132 -7.33 0.32 -4.12
CA LEU A 132 -8.70 0.06 -4.59
C LEU A 132 -8.75 -0.35 -6.07
N THR A 133 -7.92 0.26 -6.92
CA THR A 133 -7.89 -0.07 -8.35
C THR A 133 -7.30 -1.44 -8.62
N PHE A 134 -6.30 -1.87 -7.85
CA PHE A 134 -5.76 -3.22 -7.88
C PHE A 134 -6.86 -4.26 -7.57
N TRP A 135 -7.52 -4.15 -6.42
CA TRP A 135 -8.55 -5.11 -6.00
C TRP A 135 -9.78 -5.15 -6.91
N THR A 136 -9.99 -4.13 -7.73
CA THR A 136 -11.08 -4.08 -8.71
C THR A 136 -10.65 -4.36 -10.15
N GLY A 137 -9.40 -4.78 -10.38
CA GLY A 137 -8.87 -5.15 -11.71
C GLY A 137 -8.83 -3.97 -12.69
N ARG A 138 -8.76 -2.74 -12.20
CA ARG A 138 -8.77 -1.51 -13.01
C ARG A 138 -7.34 -1.13 -13.43
N SER A 139 -6.62 -2.06 -14.04
CA SER A 139 -5.18 -1.96 -14.36
C SER A 139 -4.84 -0.75 -15.25
N GLN A 140 -5.75 -0.36 -16.16
CA GLN A 140 -5.57 0.85 -16.98
C GLN A 140 -5.61 2.15 -16.14
N ALA A 141 -6.48 2.23 -15.13
CA ALA A 141 -6.53 3.38 -14.23
C ALA A 141 -5.28 3.43 -13.34
N LEU A 142 -4.87 2.27 -12.82
CA LEU A 142 -3.65 2.12 -12.02
C LEU A 142 -2.41 2.60 -12.80
N ARG A 143 -2.29 2.23 -14.08
CA ARG A 143 -1.23 2.75 -14.97
C ARG A 143 -1.36 4.24 -15.27
N ALA A 144 -2.55 4.71 -15.61
CA ALA A 144 -2.77 6.12 -15.97
C ALA A 144 -2.40 7.06 -14.81
N VAL A 145 -2.82 6.73 -13.59
CA VAL A 145 -2.58 7.56 -12.41
C VAL A 145 -1.12 7.56 -12.00
N THR A 146 -0.49 6.37 -11.92
CA THR A 146 0.94 6.29 -11.57
C THR A 146 1.82 7.00 -12.61
N ALA A 147 1.52 6.85 -13.91
CA ALA A 147 2.23 7.57 -14.97
C ALA A 147 1.99 9.09 -14.91
N GLY A 148 0.79 9.52 -14.53
CA GLY A 148 0.41 10.94 -14.47
C GLY A 148 1.11 11.71 -13.35
N VAL A 149 1.30 11.07 -12.19
CA VAL A 149 1.96 11.73 -11.05
C VAL A 149 3.49 11.70 -11.17
N LEU A 150 4.06 10.65 -11.78
CA LEU A 150 5.51 10.38 -11.79
C LEU A 150 6.40 11.58 -12.18
N PRO A 151 6.03 12.46 -13.14
CA PRO A 151 6.84 13.64 -13.48
C PRO A 151 7.03 14.66 -12.35
N ALA A 152 6.17 14.65 -11.33
CA ALA A 152 6.31 15.50 -10.15
C ALA A 152 7.28 14.93 -9.12
N TRP A 153 7.67 13.65 -9.26
CA TRP A 153 8.50 12.94 -8.30
C TRP A 153 9.96 12.84 -8.74
N ASP A 154 10.86 12.95 -7.78
CA ASP A 154 12.30 12.76 -7.99
C ASP A 154 12.96 12.07 -6.78
N PRO A 155 14.21 11.59 -6.90
CA PRO A 155 14.91 10.85 -5.85
C PRO A 155 15.04 11.54 -4.48
N SER A 156 14.90 12.87 -4.40
CA SER A 156 14.97 13.61 -3.14
C SER A 156 13.65 13.60 -2.37
N ILE A 157 12.54 13.24 -3.02
CA ILE A 157 11.21 13.27 -2.42
C ILE A 157 10.94 11.96 -1.66
N PRO A 158 10.63 12.02 -0.35
CA PRO A 158 10.34 10.83 0.44
C PRO A 158 9.23 9.97 -0.17
N GLY A 159 9.46 8.66 -0.31
CA GLY A 159 8.52 7.71 -0.91
C GLY A 159 8.63 7.54 -2.42
N TYR A 160 9.61 8.18 -3.09
CA TYR A 160 9.82 8.00 -4.54
C TYR A 160 9.97 6.54 -4.96
N ALA A 161 10.72 5.73 -4.19
CA ALA A 161 10.87 4.29 -4.45
C ALA A 161 9.51 3.56 -4.48
N SER A 162 8.60 3.90 -3.57
CA SER A 162 7.26 3.29 -3.55
C SER A 162 6.38 3.73 -4.71
N VAL A 163 6.56 4.96 -5.22
CA VAL A 163 5.90 5.41 -6.46
C VAL A 163 6.41 4.62 -7.66
N LEU A 164 7.72 4.39 -7.75
CA LEU A 164 8.31 3.52 -8.77
C LEU A 164 7.78 2.08 -8.66
N GLY A 165 7.72 1.51 -7.45
CA GLY A 165 7.15 0.19 -7.21
C GLY A 165 5.68 0.08 -7.66
N MET A 166 4.84 1.06 -7.30
CA MET A 166 3.46 1.13 -7.79
C MET A 166 3.38 1.25 -9.31
N HIS A 167 4.26 2.02 -9.95
CA HIS A 167 4.28 2.14 -11.40
C HIS A 167 4.79 0.87 -12.09
N ALA A 168 5.77 0.18 -11.51
CA ALA A 168 6.27 -1.10 -11.99
C ALA A 168 5.15 -2.14 -12.04
N PHE A 169 4.39 -2.28 -10.95
CA PHE A 169 3.21 -3.14 -10.90
C PHE A 169 2.20 -2.77 -11.98
N ALA A 170 1.94 -1.48 -12.17
CA ALA A 170 1.02 -0.98 -13.19
C ALA A 170 1.40 -1.38 -14.63
N LEU A 171 2.71 -1.35 -14.91
CA LEU A 171 3.24 -1.73 -16.20
C LEU A 171 3.12 -3.24 -16.41
N GLU A 172 3.38 -4.04 -15.37
CA GLU A 172 3.24 -5.49 -15.40
C GLU A 172 1.79 -5.90 -15.69
N GLU A 173 0.83 -5.37 -14.93
CA GLU A 173 -0.61 -5.60 -15.08
C GLU A 173 -1.18 -5.16 -16.45
N THR A 174 -0.43 -4.34 -17.19
CA THR A 174 -0.81 -3.90 -18.55
C THR A 174 0.08 -4.52 -19.65
N GLY A 175 0.86 -5.55 -19.30
CA GLY A 175 1.66 -6.36 -20.22
C GLY A 175 2.99 -5.74 -20.64
N ASN A 176 3.41 -4.61 -20.06
CA ASN A 176 4.71 -3.99 -20.32
C ASN A 176 5.80 -4.53 -19.38
N HIS A 177 6.09 -5.83 -19.51
CA HIS A 177 7.01 -6.54 -18.62
C HIS A 177 8.44 -5.97 -18.62
N ILE A 178 8.95 -5.51 -19.77
CA ILE A 178 10.31 -4.94 -19.87
C ILE A 178 10.42 -3.65 -19.06
N GLY A 179 9.45 -2.75 -19.20
CA GLY A 179 9.42 -1.51 -18.43
C GLY A 179 9.17 -1.76 -16.95
N ALA A 180 8.26 -2.69 -16.64
CA ALA A 180 7.94 -3.08 -15.27
C ALA A 180 9.16 -3.60 -14.51
N GLU A 181 9.93 -4.54 -15.08
CA GLU A 181 11.11 -5.08 -14.42
C GLU A 181 12.19 -4.02 -14.20
N ALA A 182 12.47 -3.19 -15.21
CA ALA A 182 13.49 -2.14 -15.09
C ALA A 182 13.17 -1.16 -13.95
N ILE A 183 11.93 -0.66 -13.91
CA ILE A 183 11.48 0.29 -12.87
C ILE A 183 11.35 -0.40 -11.52
N GLY A 184 10.86 -1.65 -11.48
CA GLY A 184 10.73 -2.42 -10.24
C GLY A 184 12.08 -2.70 -9.59
N ARG A 185 13.10 -3.06 -10.38
CA ARG A 185 14.47 -3.24 -9.87
C ARG A 185 15.06 -1.93 -9.36
N GLU A 186 14.87 -0.83 -10.07
CA GLU A 186 15.28 0.50 -9.60
C GLU A 186 14.60 0.87 -8.27
N ALA A 187 13.31 0.59 -8.13
CA ALA A 187 12.58 0.82 -6.88
C ALA A 187 13.20 0.04 -5.71
N VAL A 188 13.54 -1.24 -5.92
CA VAL A 188 14.18 -2.08 -4.91
C VAL A 188 15.62 -1.64 -4.60
N GLU A 189 16.39 -1.18 -5.58
CA GLU A 189 17.72 -0.62 -5.34
C GLU A 189 17.67 0.62 -4.42
N ARG A 190 16.62 1.44 -4.57
CA ARG A 190 16.39 2.63 -3.75
C ARG A 190 15.82 2.30 -2.37
N ASN A 191 14.90 1.33 -2.30
CA ASN A 191 14.33 0.83 -1.06
C ASN A 191 14.27 -0.71 -1.07
N PRO A 192 15.31 -1.40 -0.55
CA PRO A 192 15.36 -2.86 -0.53
C PRO A 192 14.28 -3.53 0.32
N ASN A 193 13.51 -2.75 1.08
CA ASN A 193 12.46 -3.23 1.98
C ASN A 193 11.04 -3.06 1.41
N ASP A 194 10.89 -2.46 0.23
CA ASP A 194 9.57 -2.27 -0.38
C ASP A 194 9.05 -3.59 -0.94
N LEU A 195 8.17 -4.24 -0.17
CA LEU A 195 7.58 -5.53 -0.55
C LEU A 195 6.78 -5.45 -1.86
N TRP A 196 6.18 -4.30 -2.17
CA TRP A 196 5.39 -4.14 -3.39
C TRP A 196 6.27 -4.08 -4.63
N ALA A 197 7.41 -3.38 -4.54
CA ALA A 197 8.39 -3.33 -5.62
C ALA A 197 9.02 -4.72 -5.88
N ILE A 198 9.41 -5.43 -4.80
CA ILE A 198 9.93 -6.80 -4.87
C ILE A 198 8.90 -7.74 -5.54
N HIS A 199 7.66 -7.66 -5.09
CA HIS A 199 6.52 -8.39 -5.62
C HIS A 199 6.26 -8.11 -7.10
N SER A 200 6.34 -6.84 -7.52
CA SER A 200 6.13 -6.45 -8.92
C SER A 200 7.14 -7.10 -9.87
N VAL A 201 8.42 -7.17 -9.45
CA VAL A 201 9.44 -7.86 -10.24
C VAL A 201 9.22 -9.38 -10.22
N ALA A 202 8.78 -9.95 -9.09
CA ALA A 202 8.42 -11.37 -9.02
C ALA A 202 7.32 -11.71 -10.02
N HIS A 203 6.24 -10.93 -10.09
CA HIS A 203 5.20 -11.06 -11.11
C HIS A 203 5.77 -11.10 -12.53
N VAL A 204 6.62 -10.14 -12.91
CA VAL A 204 7.24 -10.14 -14.24
C VAL A 204 8.02 -11.44 -14.52
N LEU A 205 8.82 -11.90 -13.56
CA LEU A 205 9.61 -13.12 -13.71
C LEU A 205 8.73 -14.36 -13.83
N GLU A 206 7.62 -14.41 -13.08
CA GLU A 206 6.61 -15.46 -13.18
C GLU A 206 5.93 -15.46 -14.55
N THR A 207 5.38 -14.32 -14.99
CA THR A 207 4.69 -14.19 -16.28
C THR A 207 5.60 -14.57 -17.47
N GLN A 208 6.90 -14.34 -17.34
CA GLN A 208 7.90 -14.70 -18.37
C GLN A 208 8.48 -16.11 -18.21
N GLY A 209 8.06 -16.89 -17.20
CA GLY A 209 8.57 -18.24 -16.94
C GLY A 209 10.02 -18.30 -16.48
N ARG A 210 10.58 -17.20 -15.98
CA ARG A 210 11.99 -17.04 -15.57
C ARG A 210 12.21 -17.50 -14.13
N SER A 211 11.78 -18.72 -13.82
CA SER A 211 11.74 -19.23 -12.44
C SER A 211 13.11 -19.33 -11.76
N ALA A 212 14.18 -19.66 -12.47
CA ALA A 212 15.53 -19.67 -11.89
C ALA A 212 15.97 -18.26 -11.42
N GLU A 213 15.63 -17.21 -12.17
CA GLU A 213 15.87 -15.83 -11.77
C GLU A 213 14.93 -15.41 -10.64
N GLY A 214 13.69 -15.90 -10.64
CA GLY A 214 12.73 -15.71 -9.55
C GLY A 214 13.21 -16.28 -8.22
N VAL A 215 13.81 -17.48 -8.23
CA VAL A 215 14.45 -18.07 -7.04
C VAL A 215 15.57 -17.16 -6.52
N ALA A 216 16.45 -16.68 -7.41
CA ALA A 216 17.54 -15.79 -7.02
C ALA A 216 17.04 -14.42 -6.55
N TRP A 217 15.94 -13.92 -7.14
CA TRP A 217 15.34 -12.63 -6.79
C TRP A 217 14.72 -12.62 -5.40
N LEU A 218 14.09 -13.73 -4.99
CA LEU A 218 13.44 -13.88 -3.69
C LEU A 218 14.30 -14.66 -2.68
N ASP A 219 15.62 -14.69 -2.87
CA ASP A 219 16.58 -15.30 -1.94
C ASP A 219 16.91 -14.34 -0.78
N TYR A 220 15.90 -14.08 0.05
CA TYR A 220 16.04 -13.31 1.28
C TYR A 220 16.14 -14.24 2.50
N PRO A 221 16.79 -13.81 3.59
CA PRO A 221 16.63 -14.45 4.90
C PRO A 221 15.15 -14.54 5.26
N THR A 222 14.69 -15.68 5.80
CA THR A 222 13.26 -15.89 6.08
C THR A 222 12.70 -14.93 7.13
N ASP A 223 13.56 -14.45 8.04
CA ASP A 223 13.24 -13.47 9.08
C ASP A 223 13.29 -12.01 8.58
N ALA A 224 13.66 -11.76 7.33
CA ALA A 224 13.85 -10.41 6.79
C ALA A 224 12.57 -9.54 6.86
N TRP A 225 11.40 -10.17 6.91
CA TRP A 225 10.10 -9.50 6.86
C TRP A 225 9.22 -9.77 8.09
N ASP A 226 9.78 -10.25 9.21
CA ASP A 226 9.02 -10.54 10.44
C ASP A 226 8.27 -9.33 11.01
N ASP A 227 8.81 -8.12 10.78
CA ASP A 227 8.21 -6.86 11.18
C ASP A 227 7.18 -6.33 10.18
N ARG A 228 6.95 -7.03 9.05
CA ARG A 228 6.00 -6.67 8.00
C ARG A 228 4.60 -7.24 8.26
N ASN A 229 3.60 -6.61 7.68
CA ASN A 229 2.21 -7.03 7.72
C ASN A 229 2.00 -8.35 6.94
N PRO A 230 0.80 -8.95 6.99
CA PRO A 230 0.49 -10.23 6.33
C PRO A 230 0.86 -10.34 4.85
N PHE A 231 0.99 -9.23 4.11
CA PHE A 231 1.38 -9.24 2.70
C PHE A 231 2.72 -9.95 2.44
N ARG A 232 3.63 -10.01 3.44
CA ARG A 232 4.88 -10.78 3.33
C ARG A 232 4.65 -12.25 2.95
N ALA A 233 3.55 -12.86 3.42
CA ALA A 233 3.21 -14.24 3.12
C ALA A 233 2.97 -14.44 1.62
N HIS A 234 2.42 -13.44 0.94
CA HIS A 234 2.21 -13.46 -0.50
C HIS A 234 3.54 -13.37 -1.28
N VAL A 235 4.50 -12.59 -0.78
CA VAL A 235 5.84 -12.55 -1.39
C VAL A 235 6.55 -13.90 -1.21
N TRP A 236 6.40 -14.53 -0.04
CA TRP A 236 6.92 -15.88 0.19
C TRP A 236 6.19 -16.95 -0.64
N TRP A 237 4.91 -16.76 -0.93
CA TRP A 237 4.15 -17.61 -1.86
C TRP A 237 4.76 -17.59 -3.26
N HIS A 238 5.12 -16.42 -3.80
CA HIS A 238 5.88 -16.32 -5.06
C HIS A 238 7.22 -17.07 -4.99
N ALA A 239 7.95 -16.94 -3.87
CA ALA A 239 9.21 -17.67 -3.68
C ALA A 239 8.99 -19.20 -3.69
N ALA A 240 7.89 -19.67 -3.09
CA ALA A 240 7.51 -21.07 -3.12
C ALA A 240 7.16 -21.54 -4.54
N LEU A 241 6.42 -20.75 -5.34
CA LEU A 241 6.12 -21.09 -6.74
C LEU A 241 7.37 -21.21 -7.61
N PHE A 242 8.31 -20.27 -7.49
CA PHE A 242 9.58 -20.36 -8.23
C PHE A 242 10.38 -21.59 -7.84
N ASN A 243 10.43 -21.93 -6.55
CA ASN A 243 11.10 -23.14 -6.07
C ASN A 243 10.39 -24.41 -6.54
N ALA A 244 9.05 -24.43 -6.58
CA ALA A 244 8.28 -25.55 -7.10
C ALA A 244 8.56 -25.79 -8.58
N ALA A 245 8.63 -24.72 -9.39
CA ALA A 245 8.98 -24.78 -10.81
C ALA A 245 10.41 -25.31 -11.05
N GLN A 246 11.31 -25.15 -10.09
CA GLN A 246 12.69 -25.67 -10.10
C GLN A 246 12.83 -27.02 -9.37
N ALA A 247 11.72 -27.64 -8.95
CA ALA A 247 11.67 -28.90 -8.19
C ALA A 247 12.41 -28.86 -6.83
N ASN A 248 12.57 -27.69 -6.22
CA ASN A 248 13.15 -27.49 -4.89
C ASN A 248 12.11 -27.71 -3.78
N TYR A 249 11.48 -28.89 -3.75
CA TYR A 249 10.29 -29.14 -2.93
C TYR A 249 10.52 -29.01 -1.41
N ASP A 250 11.72 -29.34 -0.92
CA ASP A 250 12.04 -29.15 0.51
C ASP A 250 11.95 -27.67 0.93
N LYS A 251 12.37 -26.76 0.05
CA LYS A 251 12.26 -25.30 0.28
C LYS A 251 10.81 -24.85 0.22
N VAL A 252 10.02 -25.40 -0.71
CA VAL A 252 8.58 -25.12 -0.82
C VAL A 252 7.86 -25.48 0.47
N LEU A 253 8.06 -26.70 0.98
CA LEU A 253 7.44 -27.17 2.23
C LEU A 253 7.90 -26.34 3.43
N SER A 254 9.20 -26.00 3.51
CA SER A 254 9.70 -25.12 4.57
C SER A 254 9.04 -23.75 4.55
N LEU A 255 8.92 -23.10 3.38
CA LEU A 255 8.27 -21.78 3.26
C LEU A 255 6.78 -21.88 3.62
N TYR A 256 6.11 -22.95 3.18
CA TYR A 256 4.71 -23.18 3.52
C TYR A 256 4.51 -23.29 5.04
N ASP A 257 5.32 -24.12 5.71
CA ASP A 257 5.20 -24.40 7.14
C ASP A 257 5.57 -23.18 8.02
N THR A 258 6.57 -22.39 7.64
CA THR A 258 7.08 -21.29 8.49
C THR A 258 6.53 -19.93 8.13
N GLU A 259 6.36 -19.62 6.84
CA GLU A 259 6.10 -18.25 6.39
C GLU A 259 4.68 -18.01 5.86
N ILE A 260 4.06 -19.03 5.26
CA ILE A 260 2.77 -18.87 4.59
C ILE A 260 1.63 -19.31 5.51
N SER A 261 1.70 -20.53 6.06
CA SER A 261 0.68 -21.06 6.99
C SER A 261 0.71 -20.43 8.38
N SER A 262 1.83 -19.81 8.77
CA SER A 262 1.93 -19.05 10.01
C SER A 262 1.06 -17.79 10.00
N VAL A 263 0.70 -17.30 8.81
CA VAL A 263 -0.21 -16.17 8.59
C VAL A 263 -1.61 -16.72 8.31
N ASN A 264 -2.20 -17.38 9.31
CA ASN A 264 -3.56 -17.94 9.23
C ASN A 264 -4.59 -16.92 9.71
N THR A 265 -4.79 -15.84 8.93
CA THR A 265 -5.83 -14.86 9.21
C THR A 265 -7.04 -15.07 8.29
N ALA A 266 -8.19 -14.49 8.65
CA ALA A 266 -9.37 -14.47 7.80
C ALA A 266 -9.28 -13.42 6.66
N GLN A 267 -8.11 -12.83 6.43
CA GLN A 267 -7.90 -11.90 5.31
C GLN A 267 -7.89 -12.67 3.98
N ASN A 268 -8.41 -12.02 2.94
CA ASN A 268 -8.64 -12.64 1.64
C ASN A 268 -7.35 -13.15 0.99
N ALA A 269 -6.28 -12.35 1.05
CA ALA A 269 -4.97 -12.74 0.50
C ALA A 269 -4.41 -14.01 1.15
N ASP A 270 -4.54 -14.16 2.46
CA ASP A 270 -4.04 -15.34 3.18
C ASP A 270 -4.83 -16.59 2.78
N VAL A 271 -6.15 -16.49 2.66
CA VAL A 271 -7.01 -17.59 2.18
C VAL A 271 -6.63 -18.00 0.76
N GLN A 272 -6.37 -17.05 -0.13
CA GLN A 272 -5.95 -17.32 -1.51
C GLN A 272 -4.58 -17.99 -1.58
N ASN A 273 -3.61 -17.51 -0.79
CA ASN A 273 -2.27 -18.06 -0.74
C ASN A 273 -2.29 -19.52 -0.26
N LEU A 274 -3.05 -19.80 0.80
CA LEU A 274 -3.15 -21.15 1.37
C LEU A 274 -3.90 -22.12 0.46
N ALA A 275 -4.86 -21.65 -0.33
CA ALA A 275 -5.65 -22.50 -1.22
C ALA A 275 -4.95 -22.82 -2.56
N SER A 276 -3.92 -22.07 -2.93
CA SER A 276 -3.29 -22.14 -4.26
C SER A 276 -1.91 -22.81 -4.29
N LEU A 277 -1.30 -23.08 -3.13
CA LEU A 277 -0.10 -23.91 -2.94
C LEU A 277 -0.46 -25.37 -2.65
#